data_AF-A0A452QVM9-F1
#
_entry.id   AF-A0A452QVM9-F1
#
_cell.length_a   1.000
_cell.length_b   1.000
_cell.length_c   1.000
_cell.angle_alpha   90.00
_cell.angle_beta   90.00
_cell.angle_gamma   90.00
#
_symmetry.space_group_name_H-M   'P 1'
#
loop_
_entity.id
_entity.type
_entity.pdbx_description
1 polymer ?
#
loop_
_entity_poly.entity_id
_entity_poly.type
_entity_poly.pdbx_seq_one_letter_code
_entity_poly.pdbx_strand_id
1 'polypeptide(L)'
;MGLPTLEFSDSYLDSPDFRERLQCHEIELERTNKFIKELIKDGSLLIGALRNLSMAVQKFSQSLQDFQFECIGDAETDDEISIAQSLKEFARLLIAVEEERRRLVKEPEESCLHSLLKVPFIQLAITEMWDDNK
;
A
#
# COMPACT_ATOMS: atom_id res chain seq x y z
N MET A 1 3.85 -26.69 8.39
CA MET A 1 3.94 -27.17 9.79
C MET A 1 4.85 -26.18 10.51
N GLY A 2 4.42 -25.64 11.66
CA GLY A 2 5.15 -24.60 12.40
C GLY A 2 6.28 -25.14 13.26
N LEU A 3 7.13 -24.25 13.79
CA LEU A 3 8.14 -24.62 14.78
C LEU A 3 7.49 -25.00 16.12
N PRO A 4 8.05 -25.99 16.85
CA PRO A 4 7.61 -26.30 18.20
C PRO A 4 7.88 -25.11 19.14
N THR A 5 7.04 -24.94 20.15
CA THR A 5 7.21 -23.92 21.19
C THR A 5 8.53 -24.11 21.97
N LEU A 6 9.07 -23.01 22.50
CA LEU A 6 10.22 -23.02 23.39
C LEU A 6 9.72 -23.07 24.84
N GLU A 7 10.27 -23.99 25.61
CA GLU A 7 9.99 -24.13 27.04
C GLU A 7 11.01 -23.32 27.84
N PHE A 8 10.54 -22.50 28.78
CA PHE A 8 11.44 -21.76 29.67
C PHE A 8 12.33 -22.68 30.49
N SER A 9 11.80 -23.82 30.93
CA SER A 9 12.54 -24.82 31.70
C SER A 9 13.72 -25.45 30.94
N ASP A 10 13.59 -25.61 29.61
CA ASP A 10 14.66 -26.15 28.76
C ASP A 10 15.84 -25.18 28.60
N SER A 11 15.58 -23.87 28.76
CA SER A 11 16.61 -22.83 28.62
C SER A 11 17.71 -22.94 29.68
N TYR A 12 17.38 -23.45 30.88
CA TYR A 12 18.35 -23.66 31.95
C TYR A 12 19.34 -24.79 31.64
N LEU A 13 18.88 -25.83 30.96
CA LEU A 13 19.69 -27.00 30.62
C LEU A 13 20.63 -26.74 29.43
N ASP A 14 20.29 -25.75 28.59
CA ASP A 14 21.09 -25.30 27.44
C ASP A 14 21.57 -26.48 26.57
N SER A 15 20.66 -27.43 26.33
CA SER A 15 20.97 -28.65 25.58
C SER A 15 21.24 -28.32 24.11
N PRO A 16 22.03 -29.16 23.40
CA PRO A 16 22.24 -28.99 21.97
C PRO A 16 20.91 -28.91 21.19
N ASP A 17 19.93 -29.75 21.56
CA ASP A 17 18.61 -29.77 20.93
C ASP A 17 17.82 -28.48 21.19
N PHE A 18 17.94 -27.88 22.39
CA PHE A 18 17.33 -26.59 22.71
C PHE A 18 17.95 -25.46 21.88
N ARG A 19 19.28 -25.42 21.75
CA ARG A 19 19.99 -24.43 20.93
C ARG A 19 19.60 -24.52 19.46
N GLU A 20 19.44 -25.72 18.92
CA GLU A 20 18.99 -25.91 17.54
C GLU A 20 17.56 -25.37 17.33
N ARG A 21 16.64 -25.65 18.27
CA ARG A 21 15.27 -25.09 18.22
C ARG A 21 15.28 -23.56 18.33
N LEU A 22 16.05 -23.00 19.25
CA LEU A 22 16.20 -21.56 19.42
C LEU A 22 16.75 -20.91 18.13
N GLN A 23 17.78 -21.50 17.53
CA GLN A 23 18.36 -21.02 16.28
C GLN A 23 17.34 -21.06 15.12
N CYS A 24 16.48 -22.08 15.05
CA CYS A 24 15.42 -22.13 14.04
C CYS A 24 14.45 -20.95 14.19
N HIS A 25 14.04 -20.64 15.42
CA HIS A 25 13.18 -19.48 15.73
C HIS A 25 13.87 -18.15 15.39
N GLU A 26 15.16 -18.00 15.71
CA GLU A 26 15.94 -16.80 15.33
C GLU A 26 15.99 -16.60 13.81
N ILE A 27 16.21 -17.67 13.04
CA ILE A 27 16.21 -17.62 11.58
C ILE A 27 14.82 -17.25 11.05
N GLU A 28 13.75 -17.81 11.62
CA GLU A 28 12.38 -17.49 11.20
C GLU A 28 12.01 -16.03 11.52
N LEU A 29 12.41 -15.51 12.68
CA LEU A 29 12.28 -14.10 13.03
C LEU A 29 13.03 -13.19 12.05
N GLU A 30 14.27 -13.54 11.69
CA GLU A 30 15.06 -12.74 10.76
C GLU A 30 14.40 -12.71 9.37
N ARG A 31 13.92 -13.87 8.88
CA ARG A 31 13.18 -13.97 7.61
C ARG A 31 11.89 -13.14 7.64
N THR A 32 11.11 -13.25 8.71
CA THR A 32 9.87 -12.51 8.89
C THR A 32 10.12 -11.00 8.93
N ASN A 33 11.15 -10.56 9.66
CA ASN A 33 11.56 -9.16 9.71
C ASN A 33 11.97 -8.63 8.33
N LYS A 34 12.73 -9.41 7.56
CA LYS A 34 13.10 -9.05 6.18
C LYS A 34 11.85 -8.91 5.31
N PHE A 35 10.94 -9.88 5.35
CA PHE A 35 9.70 -9.86 4.58
C PHE A 35 8.82 -8.64 4.93
N ILE A 36 8.68 -8.31 6.22
CA ILE A 36 7.92 -7.14 6.67
C ILE A 36 8.53 -5.85 6.13
N LYS A 37 9.86 -5.70 6.16
CA LYS A 37 10.54 -4.52 5.59
C LYS A 37 10.28 -4.38 4.09
N GLU A 38 10.30 -5.49 3.36
CA GLU A 38 9.96 -5.51 1.92
C GLU A 38 8.48 -5.14 1.71
N LEU A 39 7.56 -5.67 2.52
CA LEU A 39 6.15 -5.35 2.44
C LEU A 39 5.86 -3.86 2.71
N ILE A 40 6.51 -3.26 3.71
CA ILE A 40 6.40 -1.83 3.99
C ILE A 40 6.93 -1.01 2.80
N LYS A 41 8.06 -1.41 2.22
CA LYS A 41 8.63 -0.77 1.04
C LYS A 41 7.67 -0.84 -0.14
N ASP A 42 7.11 -2.00 -0.43
CA ASP A 42 6.16 -2.19 -1.52
C ASP A 42 4.87 -1.39 -1.29
N GLY A 43 4.36 -1.35 -0.06
CA GLY A 43 3.22 -0.51 0.32
C GLY A 43 3.49 0.99 0.11
N SER A 44 4.69 1.46 0.45
CA SER A 44 5.10 2.86 0.20
C SER A 44 5.19 3.19 -1.29
N LEU A 45 5.67 2.26 -2.11
CA LEU A 45 5.74 2.41 -3.57
C LEU A 45 4.34 2.45 -4.19
N LEU A 46 3.44 1.58 -3.71
CA LEU A 46 2.05 1.56 -4.15
C LEU A 46 1.36 2.91 -3.89
N ILE A 47 1.53 3.47 -2.69
CA ILE A 47 1.01 4.81 -2.35
C ILE A 47 1.58 5.88 -3.27
N GLY A 48 2.90 5.85 -3.51
CA GLY A 48 3.54 6.77 -4.44
C GLY A 48 2.93 6.70 -5.84
N ALA A 49 2.70 5.48 -6.34
CA ALA A 49 2.05 5.27 -7.63
C ALA A 49 0.60 5.79 -7.66
N LEU A 50 -0.18 5.59 -6.59
CA LEU A 50 -1.56 6.08 -6.49
C LEU A 50 -1.62 7.62 -6.46
N ARG A 51 -0.64 8.29 -5.84
CA ARG A 51 -0.51 9.75 -5.85
C ARG A 51 -0.13 10.27 -7.24
N ASN A 52 0.81 9.60 -7.91
CA ASN A 52 1.20 9.95 -9.28
C ASN A 52 0.03 9.79 -10.25
N LEU A 53 -0.76 8.72 -10.10
CA LEU A 53 -2.01 8.53 -10.85
C LEU A 53 -2.98 9.69 -10.62
N SER A 54 -3.20 10.10 -9.36
CA SER A 54 -4.06 11.27 -9.06
C SER A 54 -3.62 12.52 -9.80
N MET A 55 -2.30 12.81 -9.79
CA MET A 55 -1.76 13.98 -10.47
C MET A 55 -1.92 13.89 -11.99
N ALA A 56 -1.70 12.70 -12.57
CA ALA A 56 -1.85 12.47 -14.00
C ALA A 56 -3.31 12.65 -14.45
N VAL A 57 -4.27 12.11 -13.70
CA VAL A 57 -5.72 12.28 -13.99
C VAL A 57 -6.13 13.74 -13.91
N GLN A 58 -5.69 14.46 -12.88
CA GLN A 58 -5.97 15.90 -12.75
C GLN A 58 -5.40 16.70 -13.93
N LYS A 59 -4.13 16.46 -14.28
CA LYS A 59 -3.48 17.15 -15.40
C LYS A 59 -4.19 16.86 -16.74
N PHE A 60 -4.51 15.61 -17.01
CA PHE A 60 -5.20 15.23 -18.25
C PHE A 60 -6.61 15.82 -18.31
N SER A 61 -7.35 15.80 -17.20
CA SER A 61 -8.67 16.44 -17.12
C SER A 61 -8.58 17.94 -17.36
N GLN A 62 -7.55 18.61 -16.84
CA GLN A 62 -7.33 20.04 -17.11
C GLN A 62 -7.04 20.28 -18.60
N SER A 63 -6.17 19.48 -19.24
CA SER A 63 -5.90 19.59 -20.68
C SER A 63 -7.15 19.40 -21.53
N LEU A 64 -8.07 18.52 -21.13
CA LEU A 64 -9.37 18.33 -21.79
C LEU A 64 -10.31 19.52 -21.61
N GLN A 65 -10.30 20.17 -20.44
CA GLN A 65 -11.11 21.36 -20.17
C GLN A 65 -10.61 22.59 -20.93
N ASP A 66 -9.29 22.72 -21.03
CA ASP A 66 -8.61 23.81 -21.72
C ASP A 66 -8.59 23.63 -23.25
N PHE A 67 -8.96 22.45 -23.74
CA PHE A 67 -9.02 22.17 -25.16
C PHE A 67 -10.01 23.13 -25.85
N GLN A 68 -9.50 23.83 -26.85
CA GLN A 68 -10.24 24.71 -27.75
C GLN A 68 -9.73 24.45 -29.16
N PHE A 69 -10.62 24.43 -30.13
CA PHE A 69 -10.22 24.30 -31.53
C PHE A 69 -9.57 25.60 -31.99
N GLU A 70 -8.43 25.49 -32.69
CA GLU A 70 -7.89 26.60 -33.46
C GLU A 70 -8.74 26.76 -34.72
N CYS A 71 -9.78 27.60 -34.63
CA CYS A 71 -10.71 27.79 -35.73
C CYS A 71 -10.10 28.67 -36.83
N ILE A 72 -10.33 28.30 -38.10
CA ILE A 72 -9.96 29.09 -39.28
C ILE A 72 -11.17 29.93 -39.69
N GLY A 73 -11.17 31.22 -39.37
CA GLY A 73 -12.28 32.15 -39.67
C GLY A 73 -12.80 32.86 -38.41
N ASP A 74 -13.98 33.47 -38.49
CA ASP A 74 -14.54 34.33 -37.43
C ASP A 74 -15.45 33.59 -36.42
N ALA A 75 -15.69 32.28 -36.58
CA ALA A 75 -16.54 31.49 -35.69
C ALA A 75 -16.20 29.99 -35.71
N GLU A 76 -16.47 29.29 -34.60
CA GLU A 76 -16.42 27.82 -34.52
C GLU A 76 -17.66 27.21 -35.22
N THR A 77 -17.49 26.03 -35.80
CA THR A 77 -18.60 25.22 -36.33
C THR A 77 -19.37 24.50 -35.22
N ASP A 78 -20.61 24.11 -35.48
CA ASP A 78 -21.43 23.35 -34.53
C ASP A 78 -20.76 22.02 -34.09
N ASP A 79 -20.03 21.38 -35.00
CA ASP A 79 -19.29 20.15 -34.71
C ASP A 79 -18.09 20.40 -33.77
N GLU A 80 -17.32 21.47 -34.00
CA GLU A 80 -16.21 21.87 -33.12
C GLU A 80 -16.70 22.20 -31.71
N ILE A 81 -17.82 22.94 -31.61
CA ILE A 81 -18.46 23.24 -30.32
C ILE A 81 -18.90 21.94 -29.63
N SER A 82 -19.56 21.02 -30.36
CA SER A 82 -20.05 19.75 -29.83
C SER A 82 -18.92 18.86 -29.32
N ILE A 83 -17.81 18.77 -30.06
CA ILE A 83 -16.63 17.99 -29.67
C ILE A 83 -15.97 18.62 -28.44
N ALA A 84 -15.75 19.94 -28.42
CA ALA A 84 -15.13 20.62 -27.28
C ALA A 84 -15.98 20.46 -25.99
N GLN A 85 -17.31 20.53 -26.11
CA GLN A 85 -18.22 20.24 -25.00
C GLN A 85 -18.11 18.78 -24.53
N SER A 86 -18.05 17.83 -25.46
CA SER A 86 -17.89 16.41 -25.13
C SER A 86 -16.59 16.13 -24.36
N LEU A 87 -15.49 16.79 -24.72
CA LEU A 87 -14.21 16.68 -24.01
C LEU A 87 -14.29 17.27 -22.59
N LYS A 88 -15.00 18.40 -22.43
CA LYS A 88 -15.26 19.00 -21.11
C LYS A 88 -16.10 18.09 -20.21
N GLU A 89 -17.13 17.43 -20.75
CA GLU A 89 -17.91 16.46 -19.97
C GLU A 89 -17.07 15.23 -19.59
N PHE A 90 -16.26 14.73 -20.52
CA PHE A 90 -15.35 13.62 -20.23
C PHE A 90 -14.36 13.97 -19.11
N ALA A 91 -13.82 15.19 -19.11
CA ALA A 91 -12.96 15.68 -18.04
C ALA A 91 -13.66 15.70 -16.67
N ARG A 92 -14.93 16.11 -16.62
CA ARG A 92 -15.72 16.10 -15.38
C ARG A 92 -15.95 14.68 -14.86
N LEU A 93 -16.25 13.74 -15.75
CA LEU A 93 -16.41 12.33 -15.39
C LEU A 93 -15.10 11.74 -14.84
N LEU A 94 -13.96 12.05 -15.45
CA LEU A 94 -12.64 11.61 -14.98
C LEU A 94 -12.35 12.10 -13.55
N ILE A 95 -12.64 13.37 -13.26
CA ILE A 95 -12.47 13.92 -11.90
C ILE A 95 -13.40 13.23 -10.90
N ALA A 96 -14.67 13.00 -11.25
CA ALA A 96 -15.61 12.32 -10.35
C ALA A 96 -15.17 10.89 -10.02
N VAL A 97 -14.69 10.14 -11.01
CA VAL A 97 -14.14 8.79 -10.80
C VAL A 97 -12.89 8.83 -9.92
N GLU A 98 -12.01 9.80 -10.12
CA GLU A 98 -10.81 9.98 -9.30
C GLU A 98 -11.14 10.36 -7.85
N GLU A 99 -12.17 11.15 -7.61
CA GLU A 99 -12.63 11.46 -6.25
C GLU A 99 -13.12 10.21 -5.52
N GLU A 100 -13.93 9.37 -6.18
CA GLU A 100 -14.40 8.11 -5.59
C GLU A 100 -13.24 7.14 -5.34
N ARG A 101 -12.31 6.99 -6.28
CA ARG A 101 -11.08 6.20 -6.08
C ARG A 101 -10.29 6.71 -4.88
N ARG A 102 -10.12 8.03 -4.76
CA ARG A 102 -9.37 8.64 -3.65
C ARG A 102 -10.03 8.36 -2.31
N ARG A 103 -11.36 8.42 -2.22
CA ARG A 103 -12.10 8.07 -1.00
C ARG A 103 -11.85 6.62 -0.57
N LEU A 104 -11.86 5.69 -1.53
CA LEU A 104 -11.58 4.27 -1.26
C LEU A 104 -10.14 4.01 -0.80
N VAL A 105 -9.17 4.81 -1.27
CA VAL A 105 -7.75 4.64 -0.94
C VAL A 105 -7.37 5.33 0.38
N LYS A 106 -8.02 6.45 0.74
CA LYS A 106 -7.65 7.28 1.89
C LYS A 106 -7.72 6.55 3.24
N GLU A 107 -8.81 5.82 3.47
CA GLU A 107 -9.06 5.07 4.70
C GLU A 107 -8.02 3.95 4.96
N PRO A 108 -7.72 3.07 3.99
CA PRO A 108 -6.70 2.03 4.19
C PRO A 108 -5.26 2.55 4.18
N GLU A 109 -4.95 3.66 3.52
CA GLU A 109 -3.59 4.22 3.45
C GLU A 109 -3.07 4.64 4.85
N GLU A 110 -3.90 5.33 5.65
CA GLU A 110 -3.51 5.77 6.99
C GLU A 110 -3.57 4.65 8.04
N SER A 111 -4.45 3.66 7.87
CA SER A 111 -4.64 2.60 8.86
C SER A 111 -3.71 1.39 8.66
N CYS A 112 -3.54 0.92 7.42
CA CYS A 112 -2.83 -0.32 7.14
C CYS A 112 -1.31 -0.16 7.28
N LEU A 113 -0.73 0.90 6.68
CA LEU A 113 0.70 1.18 6.86
C LEU A 113 1.05 1.49 8.30
N HIS A 114 0.20 2.25 9.00
CA HIS A 114 0.42 2.58 10.41
C HIS A 114 0.35 1.36 11.31
N SER A 115 -0.57 0.42 11.02
CA SER A 115 -0.65 -0.85 11.73
C SER A 115 0.61 -1.69 11.50
N LEU A 116 1.10 -1.77 10.26
CA LEU A 116 2.36 -2.47 9.94
C LEU A 116 3.60 -1.79 10.58
N LEU A 117 3.59 -0.47 10.73
CA LEU A 117 4.67 0.29 11.36
C LEU A 117 4.69 0.14 12.89
N LYS A 118 3.51 -0.07 13.51
CA LYS A 118 3.31 0.00 14.96
C LYS A 118 3.32 -1.33 15.67
N VAL A 119 3.08 -2.45 14.99
CA VAL A 119 3.11 -3.73 15.67
C VAL A 119 4.59 -4.10 15.90
N PRO A 120 5.05 -4.19 17.16
CA PRO A 120 6.33 -4.80 17.44
C PRO A 120 6.11 -6.30 17.31
N PHE A 121 6.06 -6.79 16.07
CA PHE A 121 5.80 -8.21 15.77
C PHE A 121 6.83 -9.13 16.44
N ILE A 122 8.03 -8.62 16.72
CA ILE A 122 9.03 -9.29 17.56
C ILE A 122 8.47 -9.57 18.97
N GLN A 123 7.75 -8.63 19.57
CA GLN A 123 7.12 -8.83 20.89
C GLN A 123 6.02 -9.90 20.83
N LEU A 124 5.19 -9.88 19.78
CA LEU A 124 4.14 -10.88 19.55
C LEU A 124 4.74 -12.27 19.30
N ALA A 125 5.78 -12.35 18.47
CA ALA A 125 6.50 -13.58 18.21
C ALA A 125 7.21 -14.08 19.48
N ILE A 126 7.81 -13.21 20.30
CA ILE A 126 8.37 -13.60 21.60
C ILE A 126 7.27 -14.16 22.52
N THR A 127 6.12 -13.49 22.63
CA THR A 127 5.01 -13.99 23.45
C THR A 127 4.43 -15.32 22.95
N GLU A 128 4.45 -15.59 21.64
CA GLU A 128 3.97 -16.86 21.07
C GLU A 128 5.04 -17.97 21.05
N MET A 129 6.33 -17.60 21.09
CA MET A 129 7.45 -18.54 21.08
C MET A 129 7.63 -19.25 22.43
N TRP A 130 7.29 -18.59 23.54
CA TRP A 130 7.43 -19.16 24.89
C TRP A 130 6.08 -19.75 25.34
N ASP A 131 6.08 -21.04 25.71
CA ASP A 131 4.92 -21.63 26.41
C ASP A 131 5.02 -21.29 27.90
N ASP A 132 4.09 -20.47 28.39
CA ASP A 132 4.00 -20.06 29.81
C ASP A 132 3.34 -21.13 30.70
N ASN A 133 3.03 -22.34 30.20
CA ASN A 133 2.49 -23.44 31.00
C ASN A 133 3.56 -24.11 31.91
N LYS A 134 4.16 -23.35 32.83
CA LYS A 134 4.56 -23.79 34.18
C LYS A 134 5.19 -22.70 35.04
#